data_AF-A0A428JXW2-F1
#
_entry.id   AF-A0A428JXW2-F1
#
_cell.length_a   1.000
_cell.length_b   1.000
_cell.length_c   1.000
_cell.angle_alpha   90.00
_cell.angle_beta   90.00
_cell.angle_gamma   90.00
#
_symmetry.space_group_name_H-M   'P 1'
#
loop_
_entity.id
_entity.type
_entity.pdbx_description
1 polymer ?
#
loop_
_entity_poly.entity_id
_entity_poly.type
_entity_poly.pdbx_seq_one_letter_code
_entity_poly.pdbx_strand_id
1 'polypeptide(L)'
;MKDKRQLTPAVTGTGFQTATFIPMLCTHDQKVTPHSAGKVLSRDGVMIEVELRCRICGLEVIYATDQLPDGYQIYHIRVTGEDGPHLPAEFRPLAYIEEEFEVVGNSLQDAHERAEFACTLRFQGHRTTWFIDGATHLDERF
;
A
#
# COMPACT_ATOMS: atom_id res chain seq x y z
N MET A 1 10.62 -3.35 27.02
CA MET A 1 10.96 -1.92 26.79
C MET A 1 10.04 -1.38 25.72
N LYS A 2 9.14 -0.46 26.11
CA LYS A 2 8.26 0.43 25.33
C LYS A 2 7.71 -0.08 23.99
N ASP A 3 6.50 -0.64 24.07
CA ASP A 3 5.45 -0.52 23.06
C ASP A 3 5.31 0.97 22.67
N LYS A 4 5.87 1.35 21.53
CA LYS A 4 5.62 2.64 20.89
C LYS A 4 4.64 2.41 19.74
N ARG A 5 3.42 1.98 20.06
CA ARG A 5 2.28 2.36 19.23
C ARG A 5 2.10 3.86 19.45
N GLN A 6 2.80 4.66 18.64
CA GLN A 6 2.43 6.06 18.46
C GLN A 6 0.93 6.07 18.18
N LEU A 7 0.20 6.86 18.95
CA LEU A 7 -1.24 7.03 18.84
C LEU A 7 -1.53 7.66 17.48
N THR A 8 -1.57 6.84 16.44
CA THR A 8 -2.01 7.26 15.12
C THR A 8 -3.46 7.72 15.27
N PRO A 9 -3.80 8.97 14.92
CA PRO A 9 -5.15 9.45 15.10
C PRO A 9 -6.08 8.63 14.20
N ALA A 10 -7.04 7.94 14.82
CA ALA A 10 -8.13 7.29 14.10
C ALA A 10 -9.15 8.38 13.72
N VAL A 11 -9.40 8.55 12.43
CA VAL A 11 -10.38 9.54 11.93
C VAL A 11 -11.55 8.78 11.34
N THR A 12 -12.73 8.97 11.91
CA THR A 12 -14.02 8.50 11.36
C THR A 12 -14.64 9.63 10.54
N GLY A 13 -15.04 9.40 9.29
CA GLY A 13 -15.69 10.44 8.49
C GLY A 13 -16.27 9.95 7.17
N THR A 14 -17.28 10.68 6.67
CA THR A 14 -18.01 10.44 5.42
C THR A 14 -17.57 11.37 4.28
N GLY A 15 -16.36 11.94 4.37
CA GLY A 15 -15.85 12.95 3.44
C GLY A 15 -15.41 12.35 2.11
N PHE A 16 -16.35 11.87 1.30
CA PHE A 16 -16.06 11.34 -0.02
C PHE A 16 -15.95 12.48 -1.04
N GLN A 17 -14.82 12.58 -1.73
CA GLN A 17 -14.69 13.34 -2.97
C GLN A 17 -14.45 12.33 -4.09
N THR A 18 -15.23 12.43 -5.16
CA THR A 18 -15.33 11.49 -6.29
C THR A 18 -14.03 11.19 -7.04
N ALA A 19 -12.90 11.79 -6.69
CA ALA A 19 -11.60 11.60 -7.35
C ALA A 19 -10.54 10.93 -6.48
N THR A 20 -10.73 10.84 -5.17
CA THR A 20 -9.70 10.33 -4.24
C THR A 20 -10.38 9.65 -3.05
N PHE A 21 -10.05 8.38 -2.80
CA PHE A 21 -10.32 7.73 -1.51
C PHE A 21 -9.84 8.72 -0.42
N ILE A 22 -10.71 9.19 0.46
CA ILE A 22 -10.45 10.02 1.66
C ILE A 22 -9.41 11.16 1.50
N PRO A 23 -9.83 12.44 1.44
CA PRO A 23 -8.88 13.56 1.40
C PRO A 23 -8.10 13.70 2.72
N MET A 24 -6.77 13.78 2.65
CA MET A 24 -5.93 14.10 3.81
C MET A 24 -5.38 15.52 3.73
N LEU A 25 -5.38 16.22 4.86
CA LEU A 25 -4.72 17.53 4.99
C LEU A 25 -3.22 17.32 5.27
N CYS A 26 -2.37 17.71 4.33
CA CYS A 26 -0.92 17.71 4.52
C CYS A 26 -0.53 18.77 5.55
N THR A 27 0.21 18.38 6.58
CA THR A 27 0.69 19.31 7.62
C THR A 27 1.82 20.22 7.15
N HIS A 28 2.53 19.83 6.09
CA HIS A 28 3.60 20.65 5.50
C HIS A 28 3.03 21.76 4.61
N ASP A 29 2.20 21.39 3.64
CA ASP A 29 1.66 22.33 2.64
C ASP A 29 0.35 23.00 3.05
N GLN A 30 -0.28 22.52 4.13
CA GLN A 30 -1.60 22.97 4.61
C GLN A 30 -2.69 22.88 3.53
N LYS A 31 -2.60 21.87 2.67
CA LYS A 31 -3.54 21.62 1.56
C LYS A 31 -3.98 20.16 1.55
N VAL A 32 -5.15 19.91 0.95
CA VAL A 32 -5.61 18.55 0.67
C VAL A 32 -4.65 17.91 -0.33
N THR A 33 -4.08 16.77 0.04
CA THR A 33 -3.17 15.99 -0.78
C THR A 33 -3.74 14.61 -1.03
N PRO A 34 -3.57 14.05 -2.25
CA PRO A 34 -3.80 12.62 -2.48
C PRO A 34 -2.92 11.81 -1.52
N HIS A 35 -3.50 10.86 -0.79
CA HIS A 35 -2.69 9.89 -0.05
C HIS A 35 -2.22 8.78 -0.98
N SER A 36 -1.18 8.07 -0.53
CA SER A 36 -0.54 7.03 -1.33
C SER A 36 -0.61 5.65 -0.72
N ALA A 37 -0.86 5.52 0.58
CA ALA A 37 -1.13 4.22 1.18
C ALA A 37 -2.63 4.06 1.36
N GLY A 38 -3.18 2.97 0.85
CA GLY A 38 -4.50 2.47 1.22
C GLY A 38 -4.37 1.07 1.81
N LYS A 39 -3.32 0.85 2.62
CA LYS A 39 -2.95 -0.48 3.12
C LYS A 39 -4.00 -0.94 4.12
N VAL A 40 -4.62 -2.09 3.89
CA VAL A 40 -5.57 -2.67 4.82
C VAL A 40 -4.78 -3.26 6.00
N LEU A 41 -5.02 -2.76 7.20
CA LEU A 41 -4.40 -3.24 8.44
C LEU A 41 -5.20 -4.39 9.05
N SER A 42 -6.52 -4.29 9.00
CA SER A 42 -7.44 -5.31 9.51
C SER A 42 -8.77 -5.24 8.75
N ARG A 43 -9.45 -6.39 8.69
CA ARG A 43 -10.83 -6.51 8.22
C ARG A 43 -11.59 -7.52 9.07
N ASP A 44 -11.68 -7.24 10.37
CA ASP A 44 -12.34 -8.10 11.33
C ASP A 44 -13.87 -7.95 11.23
N GLY A 45 -14.47 -8.58 10.22
CA GLY A 45 -15.90 -8.85 10.04
C GLY A 45 -16.85 -7.65 9.89
N VAL A 46 -16.69 -6.61 10.69
CA VAL A 46 -17.55 -5.43 10.78
C VAL A 46 -16.83 -4.16 10.34
N MET A 47 -15.51 -4.09 10.54
CA MET A 47 -14.73 -2.89 10.24
C MET A 47 -13.50 -3.22 9.41
N ILE A 48 -13.22 -2.38 8.44
CA ILE A 48 -12.02 -2.32 7.62
C ILE A 48 -11.18 -1.16 8.13
N GLU A 49 -9.99 -1.44 8.63
CA GLU A 49 -9.01 -0.42 9.01
C GLU A 49 -8.01 -0.24 7.88
N VAL A 50 -7.90 0.98 7.38
CA VAL A 50 -7.01 1.35 6.30
C VAL A 50 -6.01 2.38 6.78
N GLU A 51 -4.73 2.06 6.63
CA GLU A 51 -3.65 3.01 6.84
C GLU A 51 -3.51 3.93 5.64
N LEU A 52 -3.61 5.22 5.91
CA LEU A 52 -3.41 6.29 4.96
C LEU A 52 -2.13 7.04 5.28
N ARG A 53 -1.32 7.30 4.24
CA ARG A 53 -0.06 8.02 4.39
C ARG A 53 0.05 9.19 3.43
N CYS A 54 0.43 10.36 3.95
CA CYS A 54 0.60 11.55 3.14
C CYS A 54 1.88 11.43 2.30
N ARG A 55 1.76 11.60 0.98
CA ARG A 55 2.91 11.57 0.04
C ARG A 55 3.99 12.61 0.36
N ILE A 56 3.60 13.74 0.97
CA ILE A 56 4.47 14.90 1.17
C ILE A 56 5.08 14.90 2.57
N CYS A 57 4.25 14.99 3.61
CA CYS A 57 4.74 15.09 4.99
C CYS A 57 4.93 13.75 5.69
N GLY A 58 4.50 12.64 5.07
CA GLY A 58 4.60 11.30 5.64
C GLY A 58 3.66 11.04 6.82
N LEU A 59 2.73 11.95 7.14
CA LEU A 59 1.73 11.75 8.20
C LEU A 59 0.92 10.48 7.91
N GLU A 60 0.79 9.65 8.94
CA GLU A 60 0.00 8.42 8.95
C GLU A 60 -1.31 8.64 9.71
N VAL A 61 -2.41 8.12 9.16
CA VAL A 61 -3.76 8.18 9.72
C VAL A 61 -4.41 6.82 9.52
N ILE A 62 -5.13 6.34 10.54
CA ILE A 62 -5.97 5.14 10.39
C ILE A 62 -7.39 5.59 10.10
N TYR A 63 -7.92 5.12 8.97
CA TYR A 63 -9.32 5.28 8.62
C TYR A 63 -10.05 3.96 8.83
N ALA A 64 -11.08 3.97 9.67
CA ALA A 64 -11.91 2.82 9.92
C ALA A 64 -13.29 3.01 9.26
N THR A 65 -13.72 2.03 8.48
CA THR A 65 -15.04 2.03 7.81
C THR A 65 -15.64 0.63 7.77
N ASP A 66 -16.97 0.53 7.80
CA ASP A 66 -17.73 -0.70 7.61
C ASP A 66 -17.99 -1.01 6.12
N GLN A 67 -17.88 0.00 5.24
CA GLN A 67 -18.14 -0.16 3.81
C GLN A 67 -17.16 0.65 2.96
N LEU A 68 -16.62 0.01 1.93
CA LEU A 68 -15.84 0.72 0.92
C LEU A 68 -16.74 1.61 0.04
N PRO A 69 -16.27 2.80 -0.33
CA PRO A 69 -16.97 3.66 -1.27
C PRO A 69 -17.18 3.03 -2.64
N ASP A 70 -18.21 3.49 -3.36
CA ASP A 70 -18.53 2.97 -4.69
C ASP A 70 -17.34 3.04 -5.65
N GLY A 71 -17.11 1.93 -6.36
CA GLY A 71 -16.01 1.76 -7.30
C GLY A 71 -14.67 1.39 -6.67
N TYR A 72 -14.56 1.34 -5.34
CA TYR A 72 -13.38 0.83 -4.65
C TYR A 72 -13.55 -0.62 -4.21
N GLN A 73 -12.46 -1.37 -4.26
CA GLN A 73 -12.37 -2.74 -3.75
C GLN A 73 -11.02 -3.00 -3.11
N ILE A 74 -10.92 -4.11 -2.38
CA ILE A 74 -9.66 -4.58 -1.81
C ILE A 74 -8.98 -5.46 -2.85
N TYR A 75 -7.71 -5.17 -3.11
CA TYR A 75 -6.82 -5.99 -3.92
C TYR A 75 -5.79 -6.65 -3.03
N HIS A 76 -5.57 -7.94 -3.25
CA HIS A 76 -4.48 -8.67 -2.62
C HIS A 76 -3.20 -8.45 -3.42
N ILE A 77 -2.19 -7.90 -2.76
CA ILE A 77 -0.89 -7.59 -3.34
C ILE A 77 0.12 -8.59 -2.82
N ARG A 78 0.87 -9.16 -3.75
CA ARG A 78 2.10 -9.88 -3.46
C ARG A 78 3.21 -9.28 -4.32
N VAL A 79 4.33 -8.96 -3.70
CA VAL A 79 5.49 -8.41 -4.39
C VAL A 79 6.72 -9.22 -4.03
N THR A 80 7.49 -9.57 -5.06
CA THR A 80 8.72 -10.36 -4.92
C THR A 80 9.89 -9.61 -5.53
N GLY A 81 11.01 -9.57 -4.83
CA GLY A 81 12.30 -9.10 -5.32
C GLY A 81 13.29 -10.24 -5.45
N GLU A 82 13.83 -10.42 -6.65
CA GLU A 82 14.92 -11.35 -6.93
C GLU A 82 16.25 -10.60 -7.04
N ASP A 83 17.29 -11.06 -6.35
CA ASP A 83 18.66 -10.60 -6.60
C ASP A 83 19.03 -10.79 -8.09
N GLY A 84 19.67 -9.76 -8.65
CA GLY A 84 19.81 -9.57 -10.09
C GLY A 84 20.50 -10.70 -10.89
N PRO A 85 20.51 -10.60 -12.23
CA PRO A 85 20.94 -11.64 -13.17
C PRO A 85 22.47 -11.89 -13.19
N HIS A 86 23.24 -11.32 -12.27
CA HIS A 86 24.70 -11.44 -12.24
C HIS A 86 25.18 -12.86 -11.89
N LEU A 87 24.28 -13.72 -11.42
CA LEU A 87 24.54 -15.13 -11.14
C LEU A 87 23.89 -16.02 -12.21
N PRO A 88 24.65 -16.98 -12.78
CA PRO A 88 24.07 -18.04 -13.61
C PRO A 88 22.91 -18.73 -12.89
N ALA A 89 21.92 -19.23 -13.62
CA ALA A 89 20.66 -19.75 -13.07
C ALA A 89 20.87 -20.85 -12.00
N GLU A 90 21.93 -21.64 -12.12
CA GLU A 90 22.35 -22.69 -11.19
C GLU A 90 22.99 -22.19 -9.88
N PHE A 91 23.38 -20.92 -9.81
CA PHE A 91 24.09 -20.30 -8.69
C PHE A 91 23.31 -19.19 -8.00
N ARG A 92 22.05 -18.92 -8.35
CA ARG A 92 21.26 -17.93 -7.61
C ARG A 92 20.91 -18.50 -6.23
N PRO A 93 21.51 -18.01 -5.12
CA PRO A 93 20.91 -18.25 -3.83
C PRO A 93 19.59 -17.48 -3.80
N LEU A 94 18.54 -18.14 -3.30
CA LEU A 94 17.17 -17.63 -3.16
C LEU A 94 17.10 -16.48 -2.14
N ALA A 95 17.80 -15.36 -2.37
CA ALA A 95 17.47 -14.12 -1.71
C ALA A 95 16.19 -13.59 -2.39
N TYR A 96 15.07 -14.21 -2.02
CA TYR A 96 13.74 -13.76 -2.39
C TYR A 96 13.25 -12.89 -1.24
N ILE A 97 13.13 -11.60 -1.50
CA ILE A 97 12.44 -10.71 -0.58
C ILE A 97 10.99 -10.71 -1.03
N GLU A 98 10.05 -10.88 -0.10
CA GLU A 98 8.63 -10.99 -0.41
C GLU A 98 7.81 -10.24 0.63
N GLU A 99 6.82 -9.49 0.16
CA GLU A 99 5.79 -8.90 1.01
C GLU A 99 4.41 -9.24 0.43
N GLU A 100 3.48 -9.61 1.32
CA GLU A 100 2.07 -9.79 1.00
C GLU A 100 1.24 -8.86 1.88
N PHE A 101 0.31 -8.13 1.26
CA PHE A 101 -0.58 -7.21 1.95
C PHE A 101 -1.80 -6.89 1.09
N GLU A 102 -2.75 -6.17 1.66
CA GLU A 102 -3.96 -5.76 0.96
C GLU A 102 -3.98 -4.25 0.79
N VAL A 103 -4.50 -3.76 -0.34
CA VAL A 103 -4.70 -2.33 -0.60
C VAL A 103 -6.11 -2.05 -1.11
N VAL A 104 -6.65 -0.89 -0.75
CA VAL A 104 -7.90 -0.38 -1.31
C VAL A 104 -7.62 0.43 -2.57
N GLY A 105 -8.22 0.08 -3.70
CA GLY A 105 -8.07 0.79 -4.97
C GLY A 105 -9.32 0.75 -5.84
N ASN A 106 -9.36 1.57 -6.89
CA ASN A 106 -10.49 1.63 -7.84
C ASN A 106 -10.21 0.95 -9.20
N SER A 107 -8.99 0.49 -9.42
CA SER A 107 -8.53 -0.20 -10.62
C SER A 107 -7.24 -0.96 -10.32
N LEU A 108 -6.79 -1.85 -11.22
CA LEU A 108 -5.51 -2.54 -11.08
C LEU A 108 -4.32 -1.56 -11.05
N GLN A 109 -4.36 -0.52 -11.90
CA GLN A 109 -3.32 0.51 -11.94
C GLN A 109 -3.26 1.31 -10.64
N ASP A 110 -4.41 1.75 -10.11
CA ASP A 110 -4.47 2.45 -8.83
C ASP A 110 -4.00 1.54 -7.67
N ALA A 111 -4.35 0.26 -7.69
CA ALA A 111 -3.86 -0.71 -6.72
C ALA A 111 -2.34 -0.86 -6.75
N HIS A 112 -1.72 -0.91 -7.94
CA HIS A 112 -0.26 -0.92 -8.10
C HIS A 112 0.39 0.33 -7.51
N GLU A 113 -0.07 1.53 -7.91
CA GLU A 113 0.51 2.79 -7.42
C GLU A 113 0.41 2.94 -5.90
N ARG A 114 -0.65 2.42 -5.31
CA ARG A 114 -0.83 2.37 -3.85
C ARG A 114 0.08 1.33 -3.21
N ALA A 115 0.25 0.19 -3.85
CA ALA A 115 1.10 -0.88 -3.39
C ALA A 115 2.57 -0.47 -3.34
N GLU A 116 3.07 0.24 -4.34
CA GLU A 116 4.44 0.78 -4.36
C GLU A 116 4.75 1.64 -3.13
N PHE A 117 3.77 2.42 -2.66
CA PHE A 117 3.95 3.28 -1.51
C PHE A 117 3.68 2.58 -0.17
N ALA A 118 2.76 1.62 -0.15
CA ALA A 118 2.42 0.82 1.03
C ALA A 118 3.46 -0.28 1.35
N CYS A 119 4.28 -0.64 0.36
CA CYS A 119 5.36 -1.59 0.49
C CYS A 119 6.38 -1.11 1.53
N THR A 120 6.70 -1.98 2.48
CA THR A 120 7.66 -1.72 3.55
C THR A 120 9.07 -2.15 3.17
N LEU A 121 9.17 -3.18 2.31
CA LEU A 121 10.44 -3.68 1.80
C LEU A 121 10.97 -2.76 0.69
N ARG A 122 12.30 -2.58 0.69
CA ARG A 122 12.99 -1.83 -0.36
C ARG A 122 13.56 -2.80 -1.37
N PHE A 123 12.97 -2.82 -2.56
CA PHE A 123 13.39 -3.69 -3.66
C PHE A 123 14.46 -3.08 -4.58
N GLN A 124 15.16 -2.03 -4.14
CA GLN A 124 16.20 -1.38 -4.94
C GLN A 124 17.32 -2.36 -5.30
N GLY A 125 17.61 -2.51 -6.61
CA GLY A 125 18.62 -3.45 -7.10
C GLY A 125 18.13 -4.88 -7.28
N HIS A 126 16.87 -5.16 -6.94
CA HIS A 126 16.21 -6.44 -7.20
C HIS A 126 15.31 -6.34 -8.43
N ARG A 127 15.19 -7.44 -9.18
CA ARG A 127 14.13 -7.57 -10.18
C ARG A 127 12.82 -7.77 -9.43
N THR A 128 11.90 -6.83 -9.60
CA THR A 128 10.64 -6.81 -8.86
C THR A 128 9.51 -7.34 -9.73
N THR A 129 8.72 -8.27 -9.19
CA THR A 129 7.48 -8.74 -9.82
C THR A 129 6.31 -8.45 -8.90
N TRP A 130 5.29 -7.79 -9.45
CA TRP A 130 4.06 -7.46 -8.74
C TRP A 130 2.94 -8.41 -9.16
N PHE A 131 2.26 -8.97 -8.18
CA PHE A 131 1.07 -9.80 -8.35
C PHE A 131 -0.12 -9.09 -7.70
N ILE A 132 -1.22 -8.97 -8.44
CA ILE A 132 -2.49 -8.42 -7.96
C ILE A 132 -3.55 -9.51 -8.09
N ASP A 133 -4.17 -9.88 -6.98
CA ASP A 133 -5.13 -10.98 -6.86
C ASP A 133 -4.59 -12.31 -7.44
N GLY A 134 -3.29 -12.55 -7.24
CA GLY A 134 -2.59 -13.73 -7.71
C GLY A 134 -2.20 -13.72 -9.20
N ALA A 135 -2.63 -12.72 -9.97
CA ALA A 135 -2.21 -12.54 -11.36
C ALA A 135 -0.98 -11.64 -11.45
N THR A 136 0.01 -12.01 -12.27
CA THR A 136 1.15 -11.13 -12.56
C THR A 136 0.65 -9.86 -13.24
N HIS A 137 0.90 -8.72 -12.61
CA HIS A 137 0.49 -7.42 -13.11
C HIS A 137 1.60 -6.78 -13.96
N LEU A 138 2.81 -6.69 -13.39
CA LEU A 138 3.98 -6.10 -14.05
C LEU A 138 5.27 -6.85 -13.66
N ASP A 139 6.15 -7.06 -14.66
CA ASP A 139 7.55 -7.49 -14.50
C ASP A 139 8.41 -6.26 -14.78
N GLU A 140 8.70 -5.50 -13.73
CA GLU A 140 9.50 -4.28 -13.86
C GLU A 140 10.97 -4.66 -13.89
N ARG A 141 11.57 -4.43 -15.06
CA ARG A 141 13.01 -4.50 -15.23
C ARG A 141 13.57 -3.09 -15.01
N PHE A 142 14.21 -2.92 -13.85
CA PHE A 142 15.04 -1.78 -13.46
C PHE A 142 14.30 -0.54 -12.96
#